data_AF-A0AAD5MQ27-F1
#
_entry.id   AF-A0AAD5MQ27-F1
#
_cell.length_a   1.000
_cell.length_b   1.000
_cell.length_c   1.000
_cell.angle_alpha   90.00
_cell.angle_beta   90.00
_cell.angle_gamma   90.00
#
_symmetry.space_group_name_H-M   'P 1'
#
loop_
_entity.id
_entity.type
_entity.pdbx_description
1 polymer ?
#
loop_
_entity_poly.entity_id
_entity_poly.type
_entity_poly.pdbx_seq_one_letter_code
_entity_poly.pdbx_strand_id
1 'polypeptide(L)'
;MMMDYEAQQQQEIEALQAIYQEDELELISAQYPEISLRIKLNSGQDGEELDNDFRVALLIELPSNYPDVIPRISLEGYRRYLQHRTNTKSCQG
;
A
#
# COMPACT_ATOMS: atom_id res chain seq x y z
N MET A 1 24.95 19.03 -0.02
CA MET A 1 23.97 19.41 -1.05
C MET A 1 22.61 19.26 -0.41
N MET A 2 21.79 20.32 -0.43
CA MET A 2 20.44 20.28 0.15
C MET A 2 19.56 19.55 -0.87
N MET A 3 19.11 18.34 -0.57
CA MET A 3 18.21 17.61 -1.44
C MET A 3 16.85 18.30 -1.45
N ASP A 4 16.24 18.41 -2.64
CA ASP A 4 14.88 18.90 -2.81
C ASP A 4 13.91 17.73 -2.67
N TYR A 5 13.63 17.36 -1.42
CA TYR A 5 12.75 16.22 -1.11
C TYR A 5 11.33 16.43 -1.62
N GLU A 6 10.84 17.67 -1.63
CA GLU A 6 9.52 18.01 -2.15
C GLU A 6 9.44 17.70 -3.65
N ALA A 7 10.38 18.21 -4.44
CA ALA A 7 10.40 17.96 -5.88
C ALA A 7 10.54 16.46 -6.20
N GLN A 8 11.38 15.74 -5.46
CA GLN A 8 11.57 14.30 -5.64
C GLN A 8 10.30 13.50 -5.29
N GLN A 9 9.67 13.79 -4.15
CA GLN A 9 8.43 13.12 -3.74
C GLN A 9 7.29 13.40 -4.71
N GLN A 10 7.20 14.63 -5.22
CA GLN A 10 6.19 14.99 -6.22
C GLN A 10 6.38 14.20 -7.53
N GLN A 11 7.63 14.06 -8.01
CA GLN A 11 7.93 13.28 -9.19
C GLN A 11 7.55 11.79 -9.01
N GLU A 12 7.76 11.24 -7.81
CA GLU A 12 7.39 9.86 -7.51
C GLU A 12 5.87 9.67 -7.48
N ILE A 13 5.11 10.63 -6.94
CA ILE A 13 3.64 10.61 -6.96
C ILE A 13 3.12 10.62 -8.41
N GLU A 14 3.67 11.49 -9.26
CA GLU A 14 3.31 11.55 -10.68
C GLU A 14 3.59 10.22 -11.39
N ALA A 15 4.72 9.59 -11.09
CA ALA A 15 5.06 8.28 -11.63
C ALA A 15 4.07 7.19 -11.15
N LEU A 16 3.68 7.20 -9.88
CA LEU A 16 2.69 6.26 -9.33
C LEU A 16 1.31 6.46 -9.96
N GLN A 17 0.87 7.70 -10.16
CA GLN A 17 -0.38 8.03 -10.87
C GLN A 17 -0.38 7.60 -12.34
N ALA A 18 0.79 7.43 -12.96
CA ALA A 18 0.92 6.91 -14.31
C ALA A 18 0.89 5.37 -14.39
N ILE A 19 1.22 4.68 -13.28
CA ILE A 19 1.26 3.21 -13.20
C ILE A 19 -0.10 2.65 -12.77
N TYR A 20 -0.72 3.25 -11.76
CA TYR A 20 -1.97 2.78 -11.18
C TYR A 20 -3.18 3.49 -11.80
N GLN A 21 -4.25 2.75 -12.03
CA GLN A 21 -5.51 3.31 -12.52
C GLN A 21 -6.16 4.21 -11.46
N GLU A 22 -7.10 5.07 -11.89
CA GLU A 22 -7.76 6.04 -11.00
C GLU A 22 -8.48 5.39 -9.81
N ASP A 23 -8.96 4.15 -9.94
CA ASP A 23 -9.61 3.42 -8.85
C ASP A 23 -8.63 2.64 -7.96
N GLU A 24 -7.40 2.44 -8.43
CA GLU A 24 -6.34 1.67 -7.74
C GLU A 24 -5.49 2.55 -6.82
N LEU A 25 -5.25 3.82 -7.14
CA LEU A 25 -4.47 4.75 -6.32
C LEU A 25 -5.30 5.95 -5.86
N GLU A 26 -5.33 6.16 -4.54
CA GLU A 26 -5.99 7.28 -3.87
C GLU A 26 -4.95 8.14 -3.13
N LEU A 27 -4.91 9.44 -3.43
CA LEU A 27 -4.11 10.41 -2.68
C LEU A 27 -4.90 10.91 -1.48
N ILE A 28 -4.53 10.47 -0.28
CA ILE A 28 -5.15 10.91 0.98
C ILE A 28 -4.69 12.34 1.29
N SER A 29 -3.40 12.61 1.10
CA SER A 29 -2.80 13.93 1.19
C SER A 29 -1.65 14.04 0.20
N ALA A 30 -1.69 15.05 -0.66
CA ALA A 30 -0.64 15.31 -1.64
C ALA A 30 0.24 16.51 -1.25
N GLN A 31 0.06 17.06 -0.04
CA GLN A 31 0.76 18.26 0.39
C GLN A 31 2.03 17.89 1.15
N TYR A 32 3.19 18.29 0.62
CA TYR A 32 4.44 18.22 1.37
C TYR A 32 4.36 19.11 2.63
N PRO A 33 4.87 18.67 3.79
CA PRO A 33 5.60 17.41 4.03
C PRO A 33 4.75 16.19 4.42
N GLU A 34 3.43 16.32 4.48
CA GLU A 34 2.52 15.28 5.00
C GLU A 34 1.86 14.53 3.84
N ILE A 35 2.67 13.86 3.03
CA ILE A 35 2.17 13.11 1.87
C ILE A 35 1.71 11.72 2.31
N SER A 36 0.52 11.32 1.88
CA SER A 36 -0.11 10.04 2.21
C SER A 36 -0.90 9.51 1.03
N LEU A 37 -0.70 8.25 0.70
CA LEU A 37 -1.30 7.56 -0.43
C LEU A 37 -1.79 6.17 -0.05
N ARG A 38 -2.83 5.73 -0.74
CA ARG A 38 -3.45 4.42 -0.58
C ARG A 38 -3.54 3.72 -1.92
N ILE A 39 -2.95 2.54 -2.01
CA ILE A 39 -2.92 1.73 -3.22
C ILE A 39 -3.74 0.47 -2.95
N LYS A 40 -4.80 0.24 -3.74
CA LYS A 40 -5.57 -1.00 -3.74
C LYS A 40 -4.85 -2.01 -4.62
N LEU A 41 -4.53 -3.16 -4.03
CA LEU A 41 -3.83 -4.24 -4.70
C LEU A 41 -4.76 -5.45 -4.76
N ASN A 42 -4.87 -6.05 -5.94
CA ASN A 42 -5.56 -7.31 -6.17
C ASN A 42 -4.52 -8.39 -6.50
N SER A 43 -4.65 -9.58 -5.89
CA SER A 43 -3.76 -10.71 -6.18
C SER A 43 -4.13 -11.45 -7.47
N GLY A 44 -5.37 -11.32 -7.93
CA GLY A 44 -5.83 -11.95 -9.16
C GLY A 44 -5.20 -11.31 -10.40
N GLN A 45 -5.08 -12.09 -11.47
CA GLN A 45 -4.74 -11.55 -12.80
C GLN A 45 -6.03 -11.32 -13.58
N ASP A 46 -6.04 -10.27 -14.42
CA ASP A 46 -7.20 -9.81 -15.18
C ASP A 46 -8.08 -10.94 -15.74
N GLY A 47 -9.31 -11.03 -15.21
CA GLY A 47 -10.40 -11.81 -15.81
C GLY A 47 -10.75 -13.14 -15.14
N GLU A 48 -9.94 -13.68 -14.23
CA GLU A 48 -10.26 -14.92 -13.51
C GLU A 48 -10.24 -14.69 -12.00
N GLU A 49 -11.42 -14.54 -11.40
CA GLU A 49 -11.54 -14.56 -9.93
C GLU A 49 -11.33 -16.00 -9.44
N LEU A 50 -10.16 -16.27 -8.88
CA LEU A 50 -9.85 -17.55 -8.23
C LEU A 50 -10.34 -17.53 -6.78
N ASP A 51 -10.71 -18.69 -6.23
CA ASP A 51 -11.16 -18.85 -4.83
C ASP A 51 -10.14 -18.33 -3.79
N ASN A 52 -8.87 -18.14 -4.18
CA ASN A 52 -7.80 -17.66 -3.32
C ASN A 52 -7.42 -16.19 -3.54
N ASP A 53 -8.16 -15.47 -4.38
CA ASP A 53 -7.88 -14.07 -4.63
C ASP A 53 -8.14 -13.21 -3.39
N PHE A 54 -7.25 -12.25 -3.20
CA PHE A 54 -7.31 -11.32 -2.11
C PHE A 54 -7.08 -9.89 -2.55
N ARG A 55 -7.83 -9.00 -1.88
CA ARG A 55 -7.73 -7.56 -2.05
C ARG A 55 -7.20 -6.97 -0.76
N VAL A 56 -6.11 -6.22 -0.86
CA VAL A 56 -5.52 -5.46 0.25
C VAL A 56 -5.34 -4.02 -0.17
N ALA A 57 -5.34 -3.11 0.80
CA ALA A 57 -4.90 -1.74 0.54
C ALA A 57 -3.58 -1.50 1.26
N LEU A 58 -2.61 -0.95 0.52
CA LEU A 58 -1.32 -0.50 1.00
C LEU A 58 -1.41 1.00 1.28
N LEU A 59 -1.25 1.38 2.54
CA LEU A 59 -1.18 2.78 2.95
C LEU A 59 0.29 3.14 3.13
N ILE A 60 0.69 4.23 2.49
CA ILE A 60 2.07 4.74 2.51
C ILE A 60 2.02 6.20 2.96
N GLU A 61 2.79 6.53 3.98
CA GLU A 61 2.99 7.90 4.47
C GLU A 61 4.46 8.27 4.23
N LEU A 62 4.71 9.27 3.39
CA LEU A 62 6.05 9.74 3.08
C LEU A 62 6.47 10.80 4.11
N PRO A 63 7.55 10.59 4.87
CA PRO A 63 8.10 11.63 5.73
C PRO A 63 8.77 12.73 4.90
N SER A 64 8.92 13.93 5.48
CA SER A 64 9.54 15.09 4.83
C SER A 64 10.94 14.84 4.27
N ASN A 65 11.65 13.88 4.83
CA ASN A 65 13.02 13.51 4.49
C ASN A 65 13.11 12.16 3.77
N TYR A 66 12.01 11.63 3.24
CA TYR A 66 12.08 10.54 2.26
C TYR A 66 12.78 11.06 0.98
N PRO A 67 13.74 10.30 0.39
CA PRO A 67 13.99 8.87 0.62
C PRO A 67 14.98 8.51 1.73
N ASP A 68 15.60 9.48 2.42
CA ASP A 68 16.59 9.19 3.47
C ASP A 68 15.98 8.50 4.69
N VAL A 69 14.69 8.72 4.94
CA VAL A 69 13.90 7.97 5.91
C VAL A 69 12.86 7.13 5.18
N ILE A 70 12.77 5.86 5.55
CA ILE A 70 11.80 4.92 5.01
C ILE A 70 10.36 5.40 5.27
N PRO A 71 9.44 5.22 4.32
CA PRO A 71 8.06 5.60 4.52
C PRO A 71 7.38 4.68 5.52
N ARG A 72 6.35 5.20 6.20
CA ARG A 72 5.51 4.35 7.06
C ARG A 72 4.52 3.59 6.18
N ILE A 73 4.54 2.27 6.30
CA ILE A 73 3.70 1.36 5.51
C ILE A 73 2.71 0.66 6.42
N SER A 74 1.43 0.63 6.04
CA SER A 74 0.37 -0.13 6.70
C SER A 74 -0.46 -0.90 5.68
N LEU A 75 -1.05 -2.02 6.11
CA LEU A 75 -1.96 -2.81 5.27
C LEU A 75 -3.38 -2.75 5.83
N GLU A 76 -4.36 -2.77 4.95
CA GLU A 76 -5.78 -2.96 5.28
C GLU A 76 -6.38 -4.12 4.47
N GLY A 77 -7.52 -4.65 4.91
CA GLY A 77 -8.22 -5.74 4.22
C GLY A 77 -7.67 -7.15 4.45
N TYR A 78 -6.45 -7.28 4.99
CA TYR A 78 -5.77 -8.58 5.19
C TYR A 78 -6.38 -9.48 6.29
N ARG A 79 -7.23 -8.94 7.18
CA ARG A 79 -7.74 -9.66 8.36
C ARG A 79 -8.62 -10.87 8.03
N ARG A 80 -9.22 -10.95 6.85
CA ARG A 80 -10.07 -12.10 6.46
C ARG A 80 -9.26 -13.37 6.21
N TYR A 81 -8.00 -13.25 5.78
CA TYR A 81 -7.17 -14.38 5.34
C TYR A 81 -6.34 -15.01 6.49
N LEU A 82 -6.02 -14.24 7.53
CA LEU A 82 -5.21 -14.72 8.66
C LEU A 82 -6.00 -15.56 9.68
N GLN A 83 -7.33 -15.65 9.57
CA GLN A 83 -8.17 -16.37 10.53
C GLN A 83 -8.24 -17.89 10.30
N HIS A 84 -7.78 -18.38 9.14
CA HIS A 84 -7.85 -19.82 8.81
C HIS A 84 -6.63 -20.65 9.26
N ARG A 85 -5.59 -20.03 9.84
CA ARG A 85 -4.37 -20.74 10.27
C ARG A 85 -4.26 -21.03 11.76
N THR A 86 -5.16 -20.50 12.60
CA THR A 86 -5.04 -20.64 14.07
C THR A 86 -5.76 -21.85 14.66
N ASN A 87 -6.33 -22.75 13.86
CA ASN A 87 -7.10 -23.90 14.39
C ASN A 87 -6.55 -25.28 14.03
N THR A 88 -5.22 -25.47 14.11
CA THR A 88 -4.64 -26.82 14.20
C THR A 88 -3.61 -26.87 15.32
N LYS A 89 -4.08 -27.08 16.57
CA LYS A 89 -3.44 -27.90 17.62
C LYS A 89 -4.09 -27.65 18.99
N SER A 90 -4.96 -28.59 19.36
CA SER A 90 -5.32 -29.08 20.71
C SER A 90 -6.69 -29.73 20.50
N CYS A 91 -6.84 -31.06 20.55
CA CYS A 91 -6.56 -31.87 21.71
C CYS A 91 -5.93 -33.21 21.33
N GLN A 92 -4.84 -33.56 22.02
CA GLN A 92 -4.61 -34.95 22.42
C GLN A 92 -5.57 -35.27 23.56
N GLY A 93 -6.17 -36.45 23.48
CA GLY A 93 -6.97 -37.09 24.54
C GLY A 93 -7.12 -38.55 24.19
#